data_AF-A0A6H2H4P5-F1
#
_entry.id   AF-A0A6H2H4P5-F1
#
_cell.length_a   1.000
_cell.length_b   1.000
_cell.length_c   1.000
_cell.angle_alpha   90.00
_cell.angle_beta   90.00
_cell.angle_gamma   90.00
#
_symmetry.space_group_name_H-M   'P 1'
#
loop_
_entity.id
_entity.type
_entity.pdbx_description
1 polymer ?
#
loop_
_entity_poly.entity_id
_entity_poly.type
_entity_poly.pdbx_seq_one_letter_code
_entity_poly.pdbx_strand_id
1 'polypeptide(L)'
;MGIGISVATLLRLEAGEPSVSLGVLATALWLVGRDQTLATLAKPKEDCGALRWQAQISRLRQGRESYVWVRLAKQWISSQRRPDCG
;
A
#
# COMPACT_ATOMS: atom_id res chain seq x y z
N MET A 1 -2.49 3.48 39.65
CA MET A 1 -1.37 4.28 39.08
C MET A 1 -1.68 4.45 37.60
N GLY A 2 -2.30 5.56 37.22
CA GLY A 2 -2.77 5.80 35.85
C GLY A 2 -1.60 6.19 34.94
N ILE A 3 -1.59 5.68 33.72
CA ILE A 3 -0.60 6.04 32.70
C ILE A 3 -0.75 7.55 32.44
N GLY A 4 0.30 8.34 32.68
CA GLY A 4 0.30 9.80 32.56
C GLY A 4 0.17 10.23 31.10
N ILE A 5 -1.07 10.32 30.59
CA ILE A 5 -1.39 10.78 29.24
C ILE A 5 -2.32 11.98 29.35
N SER A 6 -2.03 13.05 28.60
CA SER A 6 -2.83 14.26 28.62
C SER A 6 -4.15 14.09 27.83
N VAL A 7 -5.19 14.84 28.21
CA VAL A 7 -6.48 14.87 27.49
C VAL A 7 -6.30 15.27 26.01
N ALA A 8 -5.35 16.18 25.73
CA ALA A 8 -5.02 16.58 24.37
C ALA A 8 -4.43 15.41 23.54
N THR A 9 -3.67 14.52 24.18
CA THR A 9 -3.15 13.31 23.54
C THR A 9 -4.28 12.33 23.21
N LEU A 10 -5.27 12.18 24.10
CA LEU A 10 -6.46 11.34 23.87
C LEU A 10 -7.32 11.85 22.71
N LEU A 11 -7.56 13.17 22.64
CA LEU A 11 -8.34 13.77 21.55
C LEU A 11 -7.67 13.59 20.18
N ARG A 12 -6.34 13.68 20.10
CA ARG A 12 -5.59 13.47 18.85
C ARG A 12 -5.59 11.99 18.43
N LEU A 13 -5.59 11.08 19.40
CA LEU A 13 -5.78 9.65 19.21
C LEU A 13 -7.17 9.33 18.65
N GLU A 14 -8.24 9.89 19.24
CA GLU A 14 -9.62 9.71 18.77
C GLU A 14 -9.85 10.34 17.38
N ALA A 15 -9.15 11.43 17.08
CA ALA A 15 -9.13 12.05 15.76
C ALA A 15 -8.28 11.28 14.73
N GLY A 16 -7.56 10.23 15.14
CA GLY A 16 -6.79 9.37 14.25
C GLY A 16 -5.43 9.93 13.83
N GLU A 17 -4.83 10.89 14.55
CA GLU A 17 -3.49 11.40 14.22
C GLU A 17 -2.41 10.33 14.46
N PRO A 18 -1.77 9.81 13.39
CA PRO A 18 -0.94 8.60 13.47
C PRO A 18 0.32 8.78 14.31
N SER A 19 0.90 9.98 14.37
CA SER A 19 2.13 10.25 15.14
C SER A 19 1.93 10.11 16.65
N VAL A 20 0.76 10.52 17.17
CA VAL A 20 0.43 10.39 18.58
C VAL A 20 0.10 8.94 18.92
N SER A 21 -0.64 8.27 18.03
CA SER A 21 -1.05 6.88 18.18
C SER A 21 0.13 5.90 18.22
N LEU A 22 1.14 6.12 17.37
CA LEU A 22 2.31 5.25 17.31
C LEU A 22 3.18 5.36 18.58
N GLY A 23 3.35 6.57 19.13
CA GLY A 23 4.11 6.81 20.35
C GLY A 23 3.46 6.18 21.59
N VAL A 24 2.13 6.28 21.70
CA VAL A 24 1.37 5.62 22.79
C VAL A 24 1.40 4.11 22.65
N LEU A 25 1.25 3.56 21.44
CA LEU A 25 1.36 2.13 21.18
C LEU A 25 2.76 1.59 21.52
N ALA A 26 3.82 2.30 21.11
CA ALA A 26 5.19 1.92 21.40
C ALA A 26 5.48 1.93 22.91
N THR A 27 4.96 2.93 23.62
CA THR A 27 5.10 3.04 25.08
C THR A 27 4.36 1.92 25.80
N ALA A 28 3.14 1.58 25.38
CA ALA A 28 2.38 0.48 25.94
C ALA A 28 3.09 -0.87 25.73
N LEU A 29 3.65 -1.10 24.53
CA LEU A 29 4.42 -2.31 24.22
C LEU A 29 5.69 -2.41 25.06
N TRP A 30 6.36 -1.29 25.33
CA TRP A 30 7.52 -1.25 26.21
C TRP A 30 7.18 -1.60 27.66
N LEU A 31 6.07 -1.06 28.19
CA LEU A 31 5.60 -1.37 29.56
C LEU A 31 5.23 -2.85 29.75
N VAL A 32 4.77 -3.53 28.68
CA VAL A 32 4.41 -4.96 28.70
C VAL A 32 5.59 -5.86 28.30
N GLY A 33 6.79 -5.31 28.10
CA GLY A 33 7.99 -6.06 27.74
C GLY A 33 7.95 -6.72 26.36
N ARG A 34 7.16 -6.14 25.44
CA ARG A 34 6.97 -6.62 24.06
C ARG A 34 7.55 -5.70 23.00
N ASP A 35 8.46 -4.81 23.37
CA ASP A 35 9.12 -3.85 22.48
C ASP A 35 9.84 -4.53 21.29
N GLN A 36 10.41 -5.73 21.47
CA GLN A 36 11.03 -6.49 20.36
C GLN A 36 10.04 -6.89 19.25
N THR A 37 8.74 -6.88 19.53
CA THR A 37 7.68 -7.17 18.54
C THR A 37 7.48 -6.01 17.57
N LEU A 38 7.79 -4.76 17.98
CA LEU A 38 7.68 -3.58 17.11
C LEU A 38 8.59 -3.67 15.90
N ALA A 39 9.84 -4.08 16.12
CA ALA A 39 10.80 -4.28 15.04
C ALA A 39 10.34 -5.35 14.04
N THR A 40 9.53 -6.30 14.49
CA THR A 40 8.98 -7.39 13.68
C THR A 40 7.77 -6.94 12.87
N LEU A 41 6.85 -6.16 13.48
CA LEU A 41 5.71 -5.54 12.81
C LEU A 41 6.12 -4.60 11.67
N ALA A 42 7.26 -3.92 11.79
CA ALA A 42 7.77 -3.02 10.77
C ALA A 42 8.57 -3.74 9.65
N LYS A 43 8.77 -5.07 9.71
CA LYS A 43 9.53 -5.79 8.68
C LYS A 43 8.75 -5.76 7.36
N PRO A 44 9.39 -5.35 6.24
CA PRO A 44 8.72 -5.34 4.93
C PRO A 44 8.14 -6.69 4.51
N LYS A 45 8.76 -7.80 4.97
CA LYS A 45 8.31 -9.17 4.68
C LYS A 45 7.02 -9.55 5.40
N GLU A 46 6.70 -8.87 6.50
CA GLU A 46 5.54 -9.17 7.35
C GLU A 46 4.39 -8.17 7.12
N ASP A 47 4.62 -7.11 6.35
CA ASP A 47 3.60 -6.15 5.94
C ASP A 47 2.69 -6.73 4.84
N CYS A 48 1.69 -7.50 5.29
CA CYS A 48 0.66 -8.08 4.44
C CYS A 48 -0.13 -7.03 3.64
N GLY A 49 -0.27 -5.81 4.17
CA GLY A 49 -0.98 -4.72 3.52
C GLY A 49 -0.23 -4.26 2.28
N ALA A 50 1.05 -3.91 2.44
CA ALA A 50 1.91 -3.50 1.34
C ALA A 50 2.05 -4.59 0.27
N LEU A 51 2.21 -5.86 0.67
CA LEU A 51 2.32 -6.98 -0.26
C LEU A 51 1.04 -7.17 -1.10
N ARG A 52 -0.14 -7.08 -0.48
CA ARG A 52 -1.43 -7.15 -1.19
C ARG A 52 -1.59 -5.99 -2.18
N TRP A 53 -1.22 -4.78 -1.77
CA TRP A 53 -1.25 -3.60 -2.65
C TRP A 53 -0.31 -3.76 -3.84
N GLN A 54 0.92 -4.23 -3.62
CA GLN A 54 1.87 -4.48 -4.69
C GLN A 54 1.35 -5.53 -5.68
N ALA A 55 0.77 -6.63 -5.20
CA ALA A 55 0.13 -7.63 -6.04
C ALA A 55 -1.05 -7.06 -6.86
N GLN A 56 -1.85 -6.18 -6.26
CA GLN A 56 -2.95 -5.50 -6.96
C GLN A 56 -2.43 -4.58 -8.08
N ILE A 57 -1.42 -3.77 -7.79
CA ILE A 57 -0.81 -2.86 -8.78
C ILE A 57 -0.18 -3.65 -9.94
N SER A 58 0.51 -4.75 -9.65
CA SER A 58 1.10 -5.62 -10.69
C SER A 58 0.04 -6.20 -11.63
N ARG A 59 -1.11 -6.65 -11.09
CA ARG A 59 -2.25 -7.13 -11.90
C ARG A 59 -2.81 -6.03 -12.81
N LEU A 60 -2.97 -4.82 -12.29
CA LEU A 60 -3.45 -3.67 -13.07
C LEU A 60 -2.46 -3.31 -14.20
N ARG A 61 -1.15 -3.42 -13.98
CA ARG A 61 -0.13 -3.17 -15.01
C ARG A 61 -0.19 -4.20 -16.14
N GLN A 62 -0.29 -5.48 -15.82
CA GLN A 62 -0.40 -6.56 -16.82
C GLN A 62 -1.61 -6.35 -17.76
N GLY A 63 -2.78 -6.00 -17.20
CA GLY A 63 -3.97 -5.71 -18.01
C GLY A 63 -3.79 -4.54 -18.99
N ARG A 64 -3.04 -3.50 -18.60
CA ARG A 64 -2.72 -2.37 -19.50
C ARG A 64 -1.74 -2.77 -20.60
N GLU A 65 -0.71 -3.55 -20.29
CA GLU A 65 0.25 -4.02 -21.30
C GLU A 65 -0.43 -4.90 -22.36
N SER A 66 -1.31 -5.82 -21.95
CA SER A 66 -2.13 -6.60 -22.90
C SER A 66 -3.00 -5.70 -23.79
N TYR A 67 -3.61 -4.65 -23.24
CA TYR A 67 -4.41 -3.72 -24.03
C TYR A 67 -3.58 -2.92 -25.06
N VAL A 68 -2.35 -2.53 -24.70
CA VAL A 68 -1.43 -1.84 -25.62
C VAL A 68 -1.10 -2.72 -26.83
N TRP A 69 -0.75 -3.99 -26.61
CA TRP A 69 -0.46 -4.92 -27.70
C TRP A 69 -1.66 -5.17 -28.61
N VAL A 70 -2.86 -5.32 -28.05
CA VAL A 70 -4.09 -5.47 -28.85
C VAL A 70 -4.35 -4.23 -29.71
N ARG A 71 -4.12 -3.03 -29.17
CA ARG A 71 -4.30 -1.77 -29.91
C ARG A 71 -3.29 -1.64 -31.05
N LEU A 72 -2.01 -1.94 -30.78
CA LEU A 72 -0.94 -1.91 -31.77
C LEU A 72 -1.19 -2.94 -32.88
N ALA A 73 -1.61 -4.15 -32.53
CA ALA A 73 -1.96 -5.19 -33.50
C ALA A 73 -3.12 -4.75 -34.41
N LYS A 74 -4.18 -4.17 -33.85
CA LYS A 74 -5.29 -3.62 -34.65
C LYS A 74 -4.83 -2.51 -35.59
N GLN A 75 -3.97 -1.61 -35.13
CA GLN A 75 -3.42 -0.53 -35.96
C GLN A 75 -2.57 -1.09 -37.11
N TRP A 76 -1.72 -2.07 -36.83
CA TRP A 76 -0.93 -2.77 -37.85
C TRP A 76 -1.82 -3.49 -38.87
N ILE A 77 -2.82 -4.25 -38.44
CA ILE A 77 -3.77 -4.94 -39.34
C ILE A 77 -4.52 -3.93 -40.22
N SER A 78 -4.91 -2.77 -39.67
CA SER A 78 -5.58 -1.73 -40.45
C SER A 78 -4.67 -1.10 -41.50
N SER A 79 -3.37 -1.02 -41.24
CA SER A 79 -2.38 -0.48 -42.18
C SER A 79 -2.13 -1.39 -43.38
N GLN A 80 -2.27 -2.71 -43.21
CA GLN A 80 -2.11 -3.72 -44.25
C GLN A 80 -3.33 -3.87 -45.17
N ARG A 81 -4.50 -3.30 -44.81
CA ARG A 81 -5.74 -3.43 -45.57
C ARG A 81 -6.01 -2.23 -46.51
N ARG A 82 -4.97 -1.55 -46.99
CA ARG A 82 -5.13 -0.58 -48.08
C ARG A 82 -5.24 -1.35 -49.40
N PRO A 83 -6.33 -1.19 -50.17
CA PRO A 83 -6.37 -1.75 -51.51
C PRO A 83 -5.37 -0.99 -52.38
N ASP A 84 -4.40 -1.71 -52.94
CA ASP A 84 -3.60 -1.21 -54.05
C ASP A 84 -4.54 -1.05 -55.25
N CYS A 85 -5.00 0.18 -55.48
CA CYS A 85 -5.69 0.54 -56.71
C CYS A 85 -4.62 0.93 -57.73
N GLY A 86 -4.17 -0.06 -58.50
CA GLY A 86 -3.44 0.10 -59.76
C GLY A 86 -4.38 -0.14 -60.93
#